data_AF-A0A4Z0PL37-F1
#
_entry.id   AF-A0A4Z0PL37-F1
#
_cell.length_a   1.000
_cell.length_b   1.000
_cell.length_c   1.000
_cell.angle_alpha   90.00
_cell.angle_beta   90.00
_cell.angle_gamma   90.00
#
_symmetry.space_group_name_H-M   'P 1'
#
loop_
_entity.id
_entity.type
_entity.pdbx_description
1 polymer ?
#
loop_
_entity_poly.entity_id
_entity_poly.type
_entity_poly.pdbx_seq_one_letter_code
_entity_poly.pdbx_strand_id
1 'polypeptide(L)'
;MTVHGGADKAVYAYDVAHYAAWRALLPARTDWTPGLFGENLTTACLPETGVRIGDLFQVGTAMLRAVQPRQPCFKLNACFDDPHMAACFVREGRTGICFRVEAAGTVQAGDAIELLEAAATAITIHEVGQIILTRSAPTDLLAELLALPHLPASPKRQFGGR
;
A
#
# COMPACT_ATOMS: atom_id res chain seq x y z
N MET A 1 -11.81 1.75 20.58
CA MET A 1 -10.76 2.40 19.78
C MET A 1 -10.09 1.35 18.92
N THR A 2 -10.37 1.30 17.62
CA THR A 2 -9.84 0.26 16.73
C THR A 2 -8.42 0.64 16.30
N VAL A 3 -7.47 -0.17 16.74
CA VAL A 3 -6.02 0.10 16.72
C VAL A 3 -5.52 0.26 15.28
N HIS A 4 -4.71 1.29 15.03
CA HIS A 4 -3.89 1.41 13.83
C HIS A 4 -2.69 0.45 13.97
N GLY A 5 -2.88 -0.80 13.57
CA GLY A 5 -1.83 -1.82 13.60
C GLY A 5 -2.42 -3.19 13.93
N GLY A 6 -2.31 -4.11 12.99
CA GLY A 6 -2.65 -5.53 13.14
C GLY A 6 -1.67 -6.34 12.32
N ALA A 7 -1.64 -7.67 12.49
CA ALA A 7 -0.72 -8.56 11.76
C ALA A 7 -0.73 -8.32 10.23
N ASP A 8 -1.87 -7.89 9.68
CA ASP A 8 -2.04 -7.58 8.26
C ASP A 8 -1.45 -6.21 7.79
N LYS A 9 -0.78 -5.43 8.65
CA LYS A 9 -0.18 -4.12 8.30
C LYS A 9 1.17 -3.90 8.98
N ALA A 10 1.99 -4.94 9.01
CA ALA A 10 3.25 -4.93 9.74
C ALA A 10 4.32 -4.09 9.03
N VAL A 11 4.32 -4.07 7.70
CA VAL A 11 5.34 -3.38 6.90
C VAL A 11 4.68 -2.55 5.80
N TYR A 12 5.04 -1.28 5.69
CA TYR A 12 4.60 -0.39 4.61
C TYR A 12 5.77 -0.10 3.67
N ALA A 13 5.57 -0.36 2.37
CA ALA A 13 6.51 -0.05 1.32
C ALA A 13 6.00 1.08 0.41
N TYR A 14 6.94 1.92 -0.05
CA TYR A 14 6.66 3.01 -0.98
C TYR A 14 7.72 3.06 -2.08
N ASP A 15 7.27 3.04 -3.33
CA ASP A 15 8.19 3.06 -4.47
C ASP A 15 8.84 4.45 -4.62
N VAL A 16 10.16 4.46 -4.79
CA VAL A 16 10.97 5.66 -4.96
C VAL A 16 10.56 6.49 -6.19
N ALA A 17 9.99 5.87 -7.22
CA ALA A 17 9.48 6.58 -8.39
C ALA A 17 8.38 7.60 -8.02
N HIS A 18 7.59 7.33 -6.98
CA HIS A 18 6.56 8.26 -6.51
C HIS A 18 7.16 9.56 -5.97
N TYR A 19 8.35 9.52 -5.38
CA TYR A 19 9.02 10.73 -4.88
C TYR A 19 9.32 11.73 -5.99
N ALA A 20 9.59 11.27 -7.22
CA ALA A 20 9.80 12.18 -8.35
C ALA A 20 8.48 12.85 -8.76
N ALA A 21 7.38 12.10 -8.82
CA ALA A 21 6.06 12.65 -9.12
C ALA A 21 5.60 13.65 -8.05
N TRP A 22 5.82 13.34 -6.77
CA TRP A 22 5.48 14.24 -5.67
C TRP A 22 6.32 15.51 -5.65
N ARG A 23 7.62 15.43 -5.98
CA ARG A 23 8.48 16.61 -6.16
C ARG A 23 7.95 17.57 -7.22
N ALA A 24 7.43 17.03 -8.32
CA ALA A 24 6.83 17.85 -9.37
C ALA A 24 5.51 18.52 -8.92
N LEU A 25 4.71 17.82 -8.11
CA LEU A 25 3.44 18.35 -7.58
C LEU A 25 3.63 19.35 -6.42
N LEU A 26 4.71 19.20 -5.65
CA LEU A 26 5.01 19.99 -4.45
C LEU A 26 6.40 20.62 -4.56
N PRO A 27 6.63 21.52 -5.54
CA PRO A 27 7.96 22.05 -5.86
C PRO A 27 8.54 22.94 -4.76
N ALA A 28 7.71 23.48 -3.85
CA ALA A 28 8.16 24.30 -2.73
C ALA A 28 8.80 23.46 -1.60
N ARG A 29 8.56 22.14 -1.57
CA ARG A 29 9.11 21.26 -0.55
C ARG A 29 10.54 20.85 -0.92
N THR A 30 11.44 20.86 0.06
CA THR A 30 12.88 20.63 -0.18
C THR A 30 13.44 19.42 0.59
N ASP A 31 12.76 18.95 1.63
CA ASP A 31 13.15 17.87 2.55
C ASP A 31 12.72 16.47 2.08
N TRP A 32 12.87 16.17 0.79
CA TRP A 32 12.50 14.87 0.22
C TRP A 32 13.48 13.78 0.63
N THR A 33 13.10 12.98 1.62
CA THR A 33 13.89 11.87 2.14
C THR A 33 13.06 10.57 2.22
N PRO A 34 13.69 9.39 2.04
CA PRO A 34 13.06 8.11 2.34
C PRO A 34 12.39 8.10 3.73
N GLY A 35 11.19 7.55 3.82
CA GLY A 35 10.37 7.55 5.05
C GLY A 35 9.40 8.72 5.17
N LEU A 36 9.41 9.68 4.22
CA LEU A 36 8.55 10.88 4.30
C LEU A 36 7.05 10.54 4.32
N PHE A 37 6.64 9.44 3.68
CA PHE A 37 5.25 8.99 3.69
C PHE A 37 4.95 8.06 4.88
N GLY A 38 5.93 7.85 5.77
CA GLY A 38 5.86 6.94 6.91
C GLY A 38 6.10 5.49 6.55
N GLU A 39 6.71 5.22 5.38
CA GLU A 39 7.07 3.88 4.96
C GLU A 39 8.25 3.30 5.75
N ASN A 40 8.22 1.99 5.94
CA ASN A 40 9.32 1.23 6.51
C ASN A 40 10.35 0.87 5.44
N LEU A 41 9.88 0.58 4.23
CA LEU A 41 10.71 0.18 3.10
C LEU A 41 10.50 1.18 1.95
N THR A 42 11.52 1.97 1.64
CA THR A 42 11.55 2.69 0.36
C THR A 42 12.11 1.75 -0.69
N THR A 43 11.28 1.36 -1.65
CA THR A 43 11.58 0.32 -2.63
C THR A 43 11.85 0.92 -4.00
N ALA A 44 12.47 0.14 -4.89
CA ALA A 44 12.59 0.49 -6.30
C ALA A 44 11.99 -0.63 -7.14
N CYS A 45 11.32 -0.27 -8.24
CA CYS A 45 10.73 -1.22 -9.19
C CYS A 45 9.67 -2.15 -8.56
N LEU A 46 8.94 -1.67 -7.55
CA LEU A 46 7.84 -2.38 -6.91
C LEU A 46 6.57 -1.52 -6.89
N PRO A 47 6.02 -1.14 -8.06
CA PRO A 47 4.84 -0.29 -8.12
C PRO A 47 3.59 -1.08 -7.72
N GLU A 48 2.66 -0.43 -7.00
CA GLU A 48 1.38 -1.04 -6.60
C GLU A 48 0.49 -1.45 -7.80
N THR A 49 0.78 -0.94 -8.99
CA THR A 49 0.13 -1.31 -10.26
C THR A 49 0.63 -2.64 -10.84
N GLY A 50 1.80 -3.12 -10.39
CA GLY A 50 2.37 -4.40 -10.80
C GLY A 50 2.26 -5.50 -9.75
N VAL A 51 1.95 -5.14 -8.51
CA VAL A 51 1.83 -6.09 -7.39
C VAL A 51 0.38 -6.48 -7.17
N ARG A 52 0.11 -7.78 -7.12
CA ARG A 52 -1.22 -8.35 -6.88
C ARG A 52 -1.50 -8.50 -5.40
N ILE A 53 -2.77 -8.36 -5.02
CA ILE A 53 -3.18 -8.67 -3.66
C ILE A 53 -2.99 -10.18 -3.41
N GLY A 54 -2.14 -10.50 -2.43
CA GLY A 54 -1.76 -11.86 -2.08
C GLY A 54 -0.37 -12.27 -2.59
N ASP A 55 0.31 -11.47 -3.43
CA ASP A 55 1.68 -11.79 -3.85
C ASP A 55 2.60 -11.94 -2.63
N LEU A 56 3.45 -12.96 -2.64
CA LEU A 56 4.41 -13.25 -1.58
C LEU A 56 5.82 -12.92 -2.05
N PHE A 57 6.49 -12.06 -1.31
CA PHE A 57 7.85 -11.64 -1.60
C PHE A 57 8.82 -12.12 -0.52
N GLN A 58 10.03 -12.44 -0.94
CA GLN A 58 11.18 -12.52 -0.05
C GLN A 58 11.89 -11.18 -0.04
N VAL A 59 12.24 -10.71 1.17
CA VAL A 59 13.12 -9.56 1.37
C VAL A 59 14.10 -9.92 2.48
N GLY A 60 15.39 -9.99 2.16
CA GLY A 60 16.38 -10.56 3.07
C GLY A 60 16.01 -12.00 3.45
N THR A 61 15.78 -12.25 4.74
CA THR A 61 15.27 -13.54 5.25
C THR A 61 13.79 -13.52 5.66
N ALA A 62 13.10 -12.38 5.47
CA ALA A 62 11.68 -12.26 5.78
C ALA A 62 10.81 -12.61 4.56
N MET A 63 9.60 -13.11 4.83
CA MET A 63 8.58 -13.34 3.80
C MET A 63 7.39 -12.43 4.05
N LEU A 64 7.06 -11.60 3.05
CA LEU A 64 6.09 -10.52 3.13
C LEU A 64 4.99 -10.72 2.09
N ARG A 65 3.74 -10.80 2.53
CA ARG A 65 2.57 -10.91 1.64
C ARG A 65 1.89 -9.57 1.43
N ALA A 66 1.72 -9.15 0.19
CA ALA A 66 1.02 -7.92 -0.16
C ALA A 66 -0.48 -8.09 0.15
N VAL A 67 -1.06 -7.22 0.97
CA VAL A 67 -2.44 -7.46 1.48
C VAL A 67 -3.36 -6.27 1.32
N GLN A 68 -2.85 -5.04 1.27
CA GLN A 68 -3.70 -3.87 1.03
C GLN A 68 -2.90 -2.61 0.65
N PRO A 69 -3.56 -1.62 0.03
CA PRO A 69 -3.01 -0.27 -0.11
C PRO A 69 -2.91 0.45 1.25
N ARG A 70 -2.10 1.52 1.30
CA ARG A 70 -2.12 2.48 2.41
C ARG A 70 -3.34 3.39 2.30
N GLN A 71 -4.12 3.48 3.37
CA GLN A 71 -5.21 4.46 3.48
C GLN A 71 -4.71 5.75 4.15
N PRO A 72 -4.78 6.93 3.52
CA PRO A 72 -4.25 8.14 4.13
C PRO A 72 -4.93 8.45 5.48
N CYS A 73 -4.20 9.09 6.38
CA CYS A 73 -4.73 9.54 7.68
C CYS A 73 -4.26 10.96 7.99
N PHE A 74 -4.85 11.59 9.01
CA PHE A 74 -4.55 12.98 9.37
C PHE A 74 -3.06 13.25 9.67
N LYS A 75 -2.29 12.23 10.06
CA LYS A 75 -0.85 12.36 10.29
C LYS A 75 -0.09 12.72 9.02
N LEU A 76 -0.59 12.34 7.84
CA LEU A 76 0.00 12.75 6.57
C LEU A 76 -0.11 14.26 6.38
N ASN A 77 -1.27 14.85 6.69
CA ASN A 77 -1.47 16.30 6.65
C ASN A 77 -0.48 17.02 7.56
N ALA A 78 -0.33 16.54 8.80
CA ALA A 78 0.60 17.12 9.76
C ALA A 78 2.07 17.01 9.30
N CYS A 79 2.45 15.87 8.70
CA CYS A 79 3.81 15.66 8.18
C CYS A 79 4.15 16.55 6.97
N PHE A 80 3.14 16.95 6.20
CA PHE A 80 3.28 17.82 5.04
C PHE A 80 2.94 19.29 5.32
N ASP A 81 2.55 19.62 6.55
CA ASP A 81 2.00 20.92 6.94
C ASP A 81 0.93 21.44 5.95
N ASP A 82 0.11 20.52 5.45
CA ASP A 82 -0.91 20.79 4.44
C ASP A 82 -2.22 20.05 4.79
N PRO A 83 -3.30 20.78 5.11
CA PRO A 83 -4.59 20.17 5.46
C PRO A 83 -5.23 19.39 4.30
N HIS A 84 -4.79 19.62 3.06
CA HIS A 84 -5.30 18.96 1.86
C HIS A 84 -4.45 17.78 1.41
N MET A 85 -3.32 17.48 2.07
CA MET A 85 -2.40 16.45 1.61
C MET A 85 -3.04 15.06 1.52
N ALA A 86 -3.87 14.67 2.48
CA ALA A 86 -4.59 13.38 2.45
C ALA A 86 -5.55 13.29 1.25
N ALA A 87 -6.23 14.38 0.90
CA ALA A 87 -7.10 14.41 -0.27
C ALA A 87 -6.29 14.36 -1.57
N CYS A 88 -5.16 15.07 -1.62
CA CYS A 88 -4.20 14.99 -2.72
C CYS A 88 -3.68 13.56 -2.90
N PHE A 89 -3.27 12.91 -1.81
CA PHE A 89 -2.82 11.51 -1.80
C PHE A 89 -3.89 10.54 -2.34
N VAL A 90 -5.16 10.72 -1.97
CA VAL A 90 -6.27 9.93 -2.54
C VAL A 90 -6.39 10.18 -4.03
N ARG A 91 -6.37 11.44 -4.47
CA ARG A 91 -6.54 11.81 -5.89
C ARG A 91 -5.41 11.24 -6.75
N GLU A 92 -4.17 11.32 -6.28
CA GLU A 92 -3.01 10.82 -7.03
C GLU A 92 -2.93 9.29 -7.06
N GLY A 93 -3.59 8.59 -6.12
CA GLY A 93 -3.67 7.13 -6.09
C GLY A 93 -2.33 6.42 -5.85
N ARG A 94 -1.30 7.15 -5.39
CA ARG A 94 0.07 6.66 -5.10
C ARG A 94 0.12 6.15 -3.69
N THR A 95 -0.51 5.01 -3.45
CA THR A 95 -0.76 4.49 -2.10
C THR A 95 0.34 3.60 -1.57
N GLY A 96 1.22 3.09 -2.45
CA GLY A 96 2.18 2.06 -2.06
C GLY A 96 1.50 0.79 -1.54
N ILE A 97 2.26 -0.05 -0.82
CA ILE A 97 1.86 -1.43 -0.51
C ILE A 97 2.05 -1.70 0.98
N CYS A 98 1.01 -2.17 1.66
CA CYS A 98 1.14 -2.72 2.99
C CYS A 98 1.23 -4.25 2.92
N PHE A 99 2.19 -4.78 3.67
CA PHE A 99 2.49 -6.20 3.76
C PHE A 99 2.15 -6.76 5.14
N ARG A 100 1.73 -8.02 5.12
CA ARG A 100 1.74 -8.91 6.28
C ARG A 100 3.04 -9.69 6.31
N VAL A 101 3.59 -9.92 7.50
CA VAL A 101 4.72 -10.84 7.68
C VAL A 101 4.18 -12.26 7.75
N GLU A 102 4.52 -13.10 6.76
CA GLU A 102 4.20 -14.53 6.75
C GLU A 102 5.30 -15.33 7.45
N ALA A 103 6.56 -14.93 7.30
CA ALA A 103 7.69 -15.44 8.06
C ALA A 103 8.58 -14.29 8.53
N ALA A 104 8.84 -14.25 9.83
CA ALA A 104 9.75 -13.27 10.42
C ALA A 104 11.18 -13.52 9.96
N GLY A 105 11.93 -12.44 9.78
CA GLY A 105 13.32 -12.48 9.34
C GLY A 105 14.00 -11.15 9.55
N THR A 106 15.20 -11.03 9.00
CA THR A 106 16.00 -9.80 9.00
C THR A 106 15.95 -9.19 7.61
N VAL A 107 15.75 -7.88 7.57
CA VAL A 107 15.78 -7.05 6.36
C VAL A 107 16.81 -5.95 6.58
N GLN A 108 17.63 -5.68 5.58
CA GLN A 108 18.61 -4.61 5.56
C GLN A 108 18.55 -3.82 4.24
N ALA A 109 19.11 -2.62 4.25
CA ALA A 109 19.22 -1.82 3.04
C ALA A 109 20.07 -2.55 1.98
N GLY A 110 19.58 -2.58 0.75
CA GLY A 110 20.22 -3.28 -0.36
C GLY A 110 19.78 -4.72 -0.57
N ASP A 111 18.96 -5.28 0.33
CA ASP A 111 18.32 -6.58 0.07
C ASP A 111 17.42 -6.51 -1.16
N ALA A 112 17.47 -7.55 -1.99
CA ALA A 112 16.57 -7.71 -3.12
C ALA A 112 15.14 -7.99 -2.64
N ILE A 113 14.16 -7.63 -3.48
CA ILE A 113 12.75 -7.95 -3.29
C ILE A 113 12.37 -8.92 -4.39
N GLU A 114 12.18 -10.18 -4.03
CA GLU A 114 11.95 -11.26 -4.99
C GLU A 114 10.55 -11.83 -4.83
N LEU A 115 9.80 -11.94 -5.94
CA LEU A 115 8.50 -12.59 -5.93
C LEU A 115 8.68 -14.11 -5.80
N LEU A 116 8.23 -14.68 -4.69
CA LEU A 116 8.26 -16.12 -4.45
C LEU A 116 7.01 -16.82 -4.98
N GLU A 117 5.84 -16.23 -4.76
CA GLU A 117 4.55 -16.79 -5.14
C GLU A 117 3.66 -15.67 -5.67
N ALA A 118 3.28 -15.77 -6.94
CA ALA A 118 2.30 -14.88 -7.54
C ALA A 118 0.89 -15.28 -7.08
N ALA A 119 0.07 -14.30 -6.70
CA ALA A 119 -1.32 -14.51 -6.38
C ALA A 119 -2.10 -15.05 -7.59
N ALA A 120 -3.10 -15.89 -7.29
CA ALA A 120 -3.99 -16.46 -8.30
C ALA A 120 -4.91 -15.42 -8.96
N THR A 121 -5.22 -14.32 -8.27
CA THR A 121 -6.00 -13.20 -8.84
C THR A 121 -5.10 -12.27 -9.64
N ALA A 122 -5.65 -11.62 -10.66
CA ALA A 122 -4.98 -10.55 -11.38
C ALA A 122 -5.10 -9.18 -10.68
N ILE A 123 -5.95 -9.08 -9.65
CA ILE A 123 -6.26 -7.81 -8.98
C ILE A 123 -5.00 -7.26 -8.30
N THR A 124 -4.65 -6.03 -8.66
CA THR A 124 -3.48 -5.29 -8.17
C THR A 124 -3.79 -4.52 -6.90
N ILE A 125 -2.77 -4.21 -6.11
CA ILE A 125 -2.89 -3.35 -4.92
C ILE A 125 -3.43 -1.97 -5.33
N HIS A 126 -3.06 -1.47 -6.50
CA HIS A 126 -3.59 -0.22 -7.05
C HIS A 126 -5.11 -0.27 -7.26
N GLU A 127 -5.63 -1.33 -7.90
CA GLU A 127 -7.07 -1.50 -8.12
C GLU A 127 -7.84 -1.60 -6.79
N VAL A 128 -7.30 -2.34 -5.81
CA VAL A 128 -7.86 -2.36 -4.45
C VAL A 128 -7.86 -0.95 -3.84
N GLY A 129 -6.79 -0.18 -4.05
CA GLY A 129 -6.67 1.23 -3.68
C GLY A 129 -7.78 2.10 -4.26
N GLN A 130 -7.97 2.04 -5.57
CA GLN A 130 -9.01 2.80 -6.26
C GLN A 130 -10.39 2.51 -5.66
N ILE A 131 -10.73 1.24 -5.45
CA ILE A 131 -12.02 0.84 -4.88
C ILE A 131 -12.21 1.39 -3.47
N ILE A 132 -11.21 1.18 -2.59
CA ILE A 132 -11.30 1.57 -1.18
C ILE A 132 -11.38 3.10 -1.03
N LEU A 133 -10.56 3.83 -1.78
CA LEU A 133 -10.41 5.27 -1.62
C LEU A 133 -11.52 6.06 -2.31
N THR A 134 -11.99 5.61 -3.49
CA THR A 134 -13.11 6.27 -4.19
C THR A 134 -14.47 5.76 -3.71
N ARG A 135 -14.51 4.63 -2.99
CA ARG A 135 -15.73 3.92 -2.60
C ARG A 135 -16.62 3.55 -3.79
N SER A 136 -15.99 3.35 -4.94
CA SER A 136 -16.63 3.00 -6.20
C SER A 136 -15.92 1.81 -6.82
N ALA A 137 -16.69 0.83 -7.28
CA ALA A 137 -16.16 -0.36 -7.95
C ALA A 137 -17.12 -0.78 -9.06
N PRO A 138 -16.60 -1.22 -10.23
CA PRO A 138 -17.35 -2.07 -11.13
C PRO A 138 -17.90 -3.30 -10.37
N THR A 139 -19.15 -3.68 -10.62
CA THR A 139 -19.86 -4.73 -9.86
C THR A 139 -19.15 -6.08 -9.90
N ASP A 140 -18.57 -6.41 -11.05
CA ASP A 140 -17.77 -7.61 -11.31
C ASP A 140 -16.48 -7.63 -10.47
N LEU A 141 -15.73 -6.53 -10.46
CA LEU A 141 -14.50 -6.41 -9.68
C LEU A 141 -14.76 -6.45 -8.17
N LEU A 142 -15.91 -5.90 -7.72
CA LEU A 142 -16.28 -5.92 -6.30
C LEU A 142 -16.56 -7.35 -5.80
N ALA A 143 -17.27 -8.15 -6.60
CA ALA A 143 -17.58 -9.53 -6.26
C ALA A 143 -16.31 -10.39 -6.17
N GLU A 144 -15.39 -10.25 -7.13
CA GLU A 144 -14.10 -10.94 -7.10
C GLU A 144 -13.28 -10.52 -5.89
N LEU A 145 -13.18 -9.22 -5.61
CA LEU A 145 -12.44 -8.67 -4.47
C LEU A 145 -12.94 -9.24 -3.13
N LEU A 146 -14.27 -9.29 -2.93
CA LEU A 146 -14.88 -9.81 -1.71
C LEU A 146 -14.62 -11.32 -1.51
N ALA A 147 -14.46 -12.07 -2.59
CA ALA A 147 -14.12 -13.49 -2.56
C ALA A 147 -12.65 -13.78 -2.22
N LEU A 148 -11.77 -12.77 -2.25
CA LEU A 148 -10.34 -12.99 -2.04
C LEU A 148 -10.01 -13.42 -0.59
N PRO A 149 -9.17 -14.46 -0.41
CA PRO A 149 -8.80 -14.94 0.92
C PRO A 149 -7.93 -13.94 1.68
N HIS A 150 -7.10 -13.15 0.99
CA HIS A 150 -6.11 -12.25 1.59
C HIS A 150 -6.59 -10.82 1.80
N LEU A 151 -7.81 -10.48 1.37
CA LEU A 151 -8.38 -9.17 1.63
C LEU A 151 -8.64 -9.01 3.13
N PRO A 152 -8.10 -7.98 3.80
CA PRO A 152 -8.31 -7.75 5.22
C PRO A 152 -9.79 -7.65 5.59
N ALA A 153 -10.12 -7.83 6.87
CA ALA A 153 -11.52 -7.78 7.31
C ALA A 153 -12.15 -6.39 7.17
N SER A 154 -11.36 -5.30 7.16
CA SER A 154 -11.92 -3.94 7.12
C SER A 154 -12.57 -3.58 5.78
N PRO A 155 -11.97 -3.84 4.59
CA PRO A 155 -12.67 -3.60 3.32
C PRO A 155 -13.86 -4.55 3.13
N LYS A 156 -13.78 -5.82 3.58
CA LYS A 156 -14.92 -6.76 3.53
C LYS A 156 -16.16 -6.21 4.24
N ARG A 157 -16.00 -5.60 5.41
CA ARG A 157 -17.12 -4.96 6.15
C ARG A 157 -17.64 -3.69 5.49
N GLN A 158 -16.77 -2.94 4.81
CA GLN A 158 -17.12 -1.68 4.15
C GLN A 158 -18.00 -1.91 2.91
N PHE A 159 -17.84 -3.05 2.24
CA PHE A 159 -18.57 -3.37 1.01
C PHE A 159 -19.58 -4.53 1.12
N GLY A 160 -19.44 -5.43 2.10
CA GLY A 160 -20.33 -6.60 2.27
C GLY A 160 -21.71 -6.32 2.87
N GLY A 161 -22.05 -5.04 3.09
CA GLY A 161 -23.36 -4.59 3.57
C GLY A 161 -24.23 -3.92 2.51
N ARG A 162 -23.89 -4.09 1.22
CA ARG A 162 -24.68 -3.62 0.07
C ARG A 162 -25.43 -4.76 -0.58
#